data_AF-A0A381XBU0-F1
#
_entry.id   AF-A0A381XBU0-F1
#
_cell.length_a   1.000
_cell.length_b   1.000
_cell.length_c   1.000
_cell.angle_alpha   90.00
_cell.angle_beta   90.00
_cell.angle_gamma   90.00
#
_symmetry.space_group_name_H-M   'P 1'
#
loop_
_entity.id
_entity.type
_entity.pdbx_description
1 polymer ?
#
loop_
_entity_poly.entity_id
_entity_poly.type
_entity_poly.pdbx_seq_one_letter_code
_entity_poly.pdbx_strand_id
1 'polypeptide(L)'
;MVKWIKKGGEVHVITATGGEEGTLGTGQIVIKRDDLARVRELELKKNLALYGANPPFMLRYRDKDLNKEDTGILSTKVLDIMHTVEPDVIVTFGPSGISSHPDHIAIHKATVVAYRNYKDAVSKPDKPILLYPAIPSDIADLYGLELSEEEKQMDIVIDIAETIALKIQGLKNYRSQEDAQEFAERLSQRDDSTEGFAVSRESDHNWQNSKIVSYLRSL
;
A
#
# COMPACT_ATOMS: atom_id res chain seq x y z
N MET A 1 5.15 5.07 6.11
CA MET A 1 4.14 4.97 7.20
C MET A 1 4.67 5.37 8.57
N VAL A 2 5.63 4.65 9.17
CA VAL A 2 6.09 4.92 10.56
C VAL A 2 6.63 6.34 10.74
N LYS A 3 7.42 6.86 9.80
CA LYS A 3 7.91 8.26 9.85
C LYS A 3 6.77 9.28 9.91
N TRP A 4 5.73 9.09 9.09
CA TRP A 4 4.53 9.93 9.07
C TRP A 4 3.84 9.95 10.44
N ILE A 5 3.64 8.77 11.05
CA ILE A 5 3.02 8.62 12.38
C ILE A 5 3.85 9.30 13.47
N LYS A 6 5.19 9.09 13.46
CA LYS A 6 6.10 9.74 14.43
C LYS A 6 6.07 11.27 14.37
N LYS A 7 5.62 11.85 13.26
CA LYS A 7 5.46 13.30 13.09
C LYS A 7 4.02 13.79 13.37
N GLY A 8 3.17 12.93 13.93
CA GLY A 8 1.80 13.25 14.33
C GLY A 8 0.76 13.05 13.22
N GLY A 9 1.15 12.45 12.10
CA GLY A 9 0.21 12.13 11.02
C GLY A 9 -0.60 10.86 11.31
N GLU A 10 -1.85 10.83 10.86
CA GLU A 10 -2.72 9.65 10.98
C GLU A 10 -2.59 8.72 9.79
N VAL A 11 -2.79 7.41 10.00
CA VAL A 11 -2.73 6.40 8.94
C VAL A 11 -3.91 5.46 9.05
N HIS A 12 -4.59 5.27 7.92
CA HIS A 12 -5.62 4.26 7.73
C HIS A 12 -5.20 3.31 6.61
N VAL A 13 -5.59 2.05 6.74
CA VAL A 13 -5.32 1.01 5.74
C VAL A 13 -6.64 0.38 5.34
N ILE A 14 -6.89 0.33 4.03
CA ILE A 14 -7.99 -0.42 3.43
C ILE A 14 -7.41 -1.73 2.90
N THR A 15 -8.02 -2.85 3.28
CA THR A 15 -7.65 -4.18 2.79
C THR A 15 -8.86 -4.81 2.13
N ALA A 16 -8.73 -5.07 0.82
CA ALA A 16 -9.85 -5.50 0.01
C ALA A 16 -10.26 -6.95 0.33
N THR A 17 -9.29 -7.86 0.45
CA THR A 17 -9.51 -9.31 0.60
C THR A 17 -8.99 -9.85 1.93
N GLY A 18 -9.41 -11.06 2.30
CA GLY A 18 -8.92 -11.76 3.49
C GLY A 18 -7.59 -12.50 3.30
N GLY A 19 -7.11 -12.62 2.06
CA GLY A 19 -5.93 -13.42 1.73
C GLY A 19 -6.16 -14.93 1.88
N GLU A 20 -7.40 -15.40 1.82
CA GLU A 20 -7.74 -16.81 2.05
C GLU A 20 -7.26 -17.77 0.97
N GLU A 21 -6.75 -17.30 -0.18
CA GLU A 21 -6.23 -18.16 -1.27
C GLU A 21 -4.69 -18.20 -1.32
N GLY A 22 -4.04 -17.63 -0.29
CA GLY A 22 -2.58 -17.67 -0.14
C GLY A 22 -2.03 -18.99 0.42
N THR A 23 -0.73 -19.00 0.72
CA THR A 23 -0.07 -20.11 1.40
C THR A 23 -0.66 -20.35 2.79
N LEU A 24 -0.65 -21.61 3.23
CA LEU A 24 -1.27 -22.04 4.49
C LEU A 24 -0.32 -21.89 5.70
N GLY A 25 0.70 -21.05 5.62
CA GLY A 25 1.75 -20.96 6.64
C GLY A 25 3.14 -20.97 6.04
N THR A 26 4.15 -20.74 6.89
CA THR A 26 5.56 -20.72 6.52
C THR A 26 6.36 -21.68 7.40
N GLY A 27 7.34 -22.37 6.80
CA GLY A 27 8.18 -23.35 7.51
C GLY A 27 7.34 -24.50 8.07
N GLN A 28 7.38 -24.68 9.39
CA GLN A 28 6.63 -25.75 10.07
C GLN A 28 5.19 -25.35 10.46
N ILE A 29 4.80 -24.10 10.23
CA ILE A 29 3.45 -23.62 10.56
C ILE A 29 2.50 -24.04 9.45
N VAL A 30 1.39 -24.67 9.83
CA VAL A 30 0.29 -24.98 8.90
C VAL A 30 -1.03 -24.53 9.53
N ILE A 31 -1.78 -23.74 8.78
CA ILE A 31 -3.06 -23.11 9.13
C ILE A 31 -4.13 -23.78 8.28
N LYS A 32 -5.31 -24.03 8.85
CA LYS A 32 -6.45 -24.54 8.09
C LYS A 32 -6.96 -23.45 7.15
N ARG A 33 -7.39 -23.82 5.93
CA ARG A 33 -7.91 -22.88 4.93
C ARG A 33 -9.00 -21.96 5.51
N ASP A 34 -9.97 -22.55 6.22
CA ASP A 34 -11.10 -21.83 6.82
C ASP A 34 -10.68 -20.83 7.91
N ASP A 35 -9.51 -21.02 8.52
CA ASP A 35 -8.95 -20.13 9.54
C ASP A 35 -8.04 -19.04 8.94
N LEU A 36 -7.63 -19.17 7.68
CA LEU A 36 -6.53 -18.38 7.12
C LEU A 36 -6.83 -16.87 7.11
N ALA A 37 -8.01 -16.47 6.62
CA ALA A 37 -8.39 -15.05 6.57
C ALA A 37 -8.41 -14.42 7.97
N ARG A 38 -8.93 -15.14 8.96
CA ARG A 38 -8.96 -14.68 10.35
C ARG A 38 -7.56 -14.53 10.91
N VAL A 39 -6.66 -15.49 10.65
CA VAL A 39 -5.26 -15.41 11.10
C VAL A 39 -4.55 -14.22 10.45
N ARG A 40 -4.68 -14.04 9.14
CA ARG A 40 -4.05 -12.92 8.40
C ARG A 40 -4.57 -11.56 8.84
N GLU A 41 -5.86 -11.42 9.12
CA GLU A 41 -6.41 -10.19 9.69
C GLU A 41 -5.84 -9.88 11.08
N LEU A 42 -5.61 -10.90 11.92
CA LEU A 42 -4.97 -10.71 13.23
C LEU A 42 -3.49 -10.28 13.07
N GLU A 43 -2.77 -10.86 12.12
CA GLU A 43 -1.40 -10.44 11.80
C GLU A 43 -1.36 -8.99 11.30
N LEU A 44 -2.26 -8.61 10.39
CA LEU A 44 -2.41 -7.24 9.91
C LEU A 44 -2.70 -6.26 11.05
N LYS A 45 -3.69 -6.55 11.90
CA LYS A 45 -4.04 -5.72 13.06
C LYS A 45 -2.86 -5.55 14.01
N LYS A 46 -2.12 -6.63 14.29
CA LYS A 46 -0.92 -6.58 15.13
C LYS A 46 0.15 -5.68 14.51
N ASN A 47 0.35 -5.74 13.20
CA ASN A 47 1.32 -4.90 12.49
C ASN A 47 0.92 -3.42 12.45
N LEU A 48 -0.34 -3.12 12.20
CA LEU A 48 -0.83 -1.74 12.23
C LEU A 48 -0.69 -1.15 13.63
N ALA A 49 -1.03 -1.92 14.68
CA ALA A 49 -0.81 -1.52 16.06
C ALA A 49 0.69 -1.30 16.39
N LEU A 50 1.58 -2.18 15.91
CA LEU A 50 3.03 -2.02 16.08
C LEU A 50 3.54 -0.69 15.48
N TYR A 51 2.99 -0.28 14.34
CA TYR A 51 3.38 0.96 13.67
C TYR A 51 2.70 2.22 14.23
N GLY A 52 1.65 2.05 15.03
CA GLY A 52 0.80 3.16 15.52
C GLY A 52 -0.26 3.60 14.51
N ALA A 53 -0.61 2.76 13.53
CA ALA A 53 -1.68 3.02 12.57
C ALA A 53 -3.05 2.61 13.13
N ASN A 54 -4.12 3.15 12.55
CA ASN A 54 -5.49 2.79 12.91
C ASN A 54 -5.82 1.34 12.50
N PRO A 55 -6.83 0.71 13.13
CA PRO A 55 -7.34 -0.58 12.70
C PRO A 55 -7.75 -0.58 11.20
N PRO A 56 -7.59 -1.71 10.49
CA PRO A 56 -7.83 -1.75 9.06
C PRO A 56 -9.33 -1.72 8.73
N PHE A 57 -9.68 -1.06 7.61
CA PHE A 57 -10.97 -1.24 6.96
C PHE A 57 -10.91 -2.48 6.07
N MET A 58 -11.68 -3.51 6.43
CA MET A 58 -11.77 -4.74 5.63
C MET A 58 -12.98 -4.64 4.69
N LEU A 59 -12.76 -4.70 3.37
CA LEU A 59 -13.87 -4.68 2.40
C LEU A 59 -14.57 -6.04 2.25
N ARG A 60 -13.93 -7.12 2.72
CA ARG A 60 -14.47 -8.50 2.78
C ARG A 60 -14.76 -9.11 1.41
N TYR A 61 -14.02 -8.73 0.38
CA TYR A 61 -14.00 -9.46 -0.88
C TYR A 61 -13.22 -10.76 -0.74
N ARG A 62 -13.56 -11.72 -1.60
CA ARG A 62 -12.81 -12.97 -1.67
C ARG A 62 -11.47 -12.74 -2.39
N ASP A 63 -10.40 -13.29 -1.85
CA ASP A 63 -9.06 -13.30 -2.43
C ASP A 63 -9.07 -13.99 -3.80
N LYS A 64 -8.37 -13.40 -4.77
CA LYS A 64 -8.36 -13.75 -6.21
C LYS A 64 -9.67 -13.52 -6.97
N ASP A 65 -10.68 -12.97 -6.31
CA ASP A 65 -11.97 -12.64 -6.92
C ASP A 65 -12.23 -11.13 -6.96
N LEU A 66 -11.33 -10.28 -6.47
CA LEU A 66 -11.56 -8.83 -6.43
C LEU A 66 -11.73 -8.25 -7.84
N ASN A 67 -10.98 -8.79 -8.81
CA ASN A 67 -11.09 -8.40 -10.22
C ASN A 67 -12.43 -8.78 -10.89
N LYS A 68 -13.27 -9.57 -10.23
CA LYS A 68 -14.61 -9.96 -10.70
C LYS A 68 -15.69 -8.96 -10.29
N GLU A 69 -15.40 -8.10 -9.31
CA GLU A 69 -16.32 -7.05 -8.88
C GLU A 69 -16.33 -5.89 -9.88
N ASP A 70 -17.48 -5.22 -9.99
CA ASP A 70 -17.59 -3.99 -10.76
C ASP A 70 -16.71 -2.88 -10.17
N THR A 71 -15.89 -2.26 -11.02
CA THR A 71 -14.96 -1.20 -10.59
C THR A 71 -15.69 0.01 -9.99
N GLY A 72 -16.88 0.33 -10.50
CA GLY A 72 -17.73 1.39 -9.94
C GLY A 72 -18.14 1.07 -8.50
N ILE A 73 -18.69 -0.12 -8.26
CA ILE A 73 -19.07 -0.59 -6.92
C ILE A 73 -17.88 -0.59 -5.96
N LEU A 74 -16.74 -1.15 -6.38
CA LEU A 74 -15.54 -1.19 -5.54
C LEU A 74 -15.02 0.23 -5.25
N SER A 75 -15.05 1.12 -6.23
CA SER A 75 -14.63 2.51 -6.07
C SER A 75 -15.52 3.29 -5.09
N THR A 76 -16.84 3.04 -5.08
CA THR A 76 -17.75 3.69 -4.12
C THR A 76 -17.38 3.31 -2.68
N LYS A 77 -17.08 2.04 -2.40
CA LYS A 77 -16.64 1.61 -1.06
C LYS A 77 -15.35 2.30 -0.62
N VAL A 78 -14.40 2.46 -1.53
CA VAL A 78 -13.14 3.16 -1.25
C VAL A 78 -13.41 4.66 -1.02
N LEU A 79 -14.26 5.27 -1.84
CA LEU A 79 -14.65 6.68 -1.74
C LEU A 79 -15.35 7.00 -0.41
N ASP A 80 -16.26 6.13 0.05
CA ASP A 80 -16.95 6.30 1.33
C ASP A 80 -15.94 6.34 2.50
N ILE A 81 -14.90 5.50 2.45
CA ILE A 81 -13.81 5.52 3.43
C ILE A 81 -12.96 6.78 3.30
N MET A 82 -12.65 7.23 2.07
CA MET A 82 -11.94 8.50 1.85
C MET A 82 -12.71 9.68 2.44
N HIS A 83 -14.03 9.73 2.30
CA HIS A 83 -14.85 10.77 2.94
C HIS A 83 -14.90 10.65 4.47
N THR A 84 -14.70 9.45 5.02
CA THR A 84 -14.66 9.23 6.46
C THR A 84 -13.34 9.68 7.09
N VAL A 85 -12.21 9.43 6.42
CA VAL A 85 -10.86 9.70 6.96
C VAL A 85 -10.20 10.95 6.38
N GLU A 86 -10.85 11.57 5.39
CA GLU A 86 -10.46 12.81 4.72
C GLU A 86 -8.95 12.90 4.37
N PRO A 87 -8.38 11.92 3.63
CA PRO A 87 -6.93 11.82 3.45
C PRO A 87 -6.34 13.02 2.68
N ASP A 88 -5.09 13.37 3.00
CA ASP A 88 -4.25 14.30 2.23
C ASP A 88 -3.31 13.54 1.28
N VAL A 89 -3.00 12.29 1.59
CA VAL A 89 -2.15 11.40 0.78
C VAL A 89 -2.83 10.05 0.68
N ILE A 90 -2.96 9.55 -0.55
CA ILE A 90 -3.48 8.23 -0.86
C ILE A 90 -2.33 7.43 -1.47
N VAL A 91 -2.08 6.22 -0.97
CA VAL A 91 -1.10 5.29 -1.56
C VAL A 91 -1.82 4.02 -1.96
N THR A 92 -1.65 3.58 -3.20
CA THR A 92 -2.18 2.31 -3.73
C THR A 92 -1.20 1.71 -4.71
N PHE A 93 -1.50 0.54 -5.29
CA PHE A 93 -0.66 -0.01 -6.35
C PHE A 93 -0.67 0.88 -7.59
N GLY A 94 0.40 0.86 -8.38
CA GLY A 94 0.38 1.50 -9.70
C GLY A 94 -0.32 0.64 -10.77
N PRO A 95 -0.30 1.08 -12.04
CA PRO A 95 -1.06 0.45 -13.11
C PRO A 95 -0.80 -1.04 -13.34
N SER A 96 0.44 -1.51 -13.13
CA SER A 96 0.78 -2.94 -13.27
C SER A 96 0.35 -3.78 -12.05
N GLY A 97 -0.01 -3.15 -10.94
CA GLY A 97 -0.23 -3.87 -9.67
C GLY A 97 1.06 -4.34 -9.00
N ILE A 98 2.23 -3.88 -9.46
CA ILE A 98 3.59 -4.30 -9.09
C ILE A 98 3.92 -5.76 -9.46
N SER A 99 3.04 -6.70 -9.14
CA SER A 99 3.21 -8.14 -9.36
C SER A 99 2.33 -8.71 -10.47
N SER A 100 1.62 -7.85 -11.23
CA SER A 100 0.60 -8.24 -12.22
C SER A 100 -0.57 -9.05 -11.62
N HIS A 101 -0.71 -9.07 -10.29
CA HIS A 101 -1.80 -9.78 -9.64
C HIS A 101 -3.15 -9.10 -9.94
N PRO A 102 -4.17 -9.84 -10.40
CA PRO A 102 -5.45 -9.24 -10.80
C PRO A 102 -6.11 -8.38 -9.71
N ASP A 103 -6.01 -8.79 -8.44
CA ASP A 103 -6.58 -8.01 -7.33
C ASP A 103 -5.83 -6.69 -7.10
N HIS A 104 -4.51 -6.65 -7.31
CA HIS A 104 -3.73 -5.41 -7.19
C HIS A 104 -4.15 -4.41 -8.27
N ILE A 105 -4.36 -4.90 -9.51
CA ILE A 105 -4.86 -4.10 -10.62
C ILE A 105 -6.30 -3.63 -10.36
N ALA A 106 -7.16 -4.49 -9.80
CA ALA A 106 -8.54 -4.17 -9.49
C ALA A 106 -8.64 -3.06 -8.43
N ILE A 107 -7.90 -3.17 -7.33
CA ILE A 107 -7.91 -2.13 -6.29
C ILE A 107 -7.22 -0.85 -6.75
N HIS A 108 -6.19 -0.91 -7.61
CA HIS A 108 -5.62 0.27 -8.27
C HIS A 108 -6.70 1.02 -9.05
N LYS A 109 -7.40 0.34 -9.97
CA LYS A 109 -8.45 0.95 -10.80
C LYS A 109 -9.56 1.58 -9.95
N ALA A 110 -10.05 0.86 -8.95
CA ALA A 110 -11.09 1.36 -8.05
C ALA A 110 -10.61 2.57 -7.23
N THR A 111 -9.37 2.54 -6.75
CA THR A 111 -8.78 3.65 -5.99
C THR A 111 -8.60 4.90 -6.86
N VAL A 112 -8.19 4.74 -8.13
CA VAL A 112 -8.07 5.87 -9.06
C VAL A 112 -9.42 6.54 -9.30
N VAL A 113 -10.49 5.75 -9.52
CA VAL A 113 -11.85 6.29 -9.68
C VAL A 113 -12.31 7.00 -8.41
N ALA A 114 -12.13 6.38 -7.24
CA ALA A 114 -12.47 6.97 -5.96
C ALA A 114 -11.70 8.27 -5.69
N TYR A 115 -10.39 8.28 -5.97
CA TYR A 115 -9.52 9.43 -5.79
C TYR A 115 -9.96 10.61 -6.66
N ARG A 116 -10.27 10.40 -7.94
CA ARG A 116 -10.78 11.47 -8.82
C ARG A 116 -12.03 12.12 -8.24
N ASN A 117 -13.01 11.30 -7.86
CA ASN A 117 -14.26 11.77 -7.27
C ASN A 117 -14.02 12.53 -5.95
N TYR A 118 -13.16 11.99 -5.07
CA TYR A 118 -12.82 12.62 -3.80
C TYR A 118 -12.09 13.96 -4.01
N LYS A 119 -11.06 14.00 -4.86
CA LYS A 119 -10.26 15.19 -5.17
C LYS A 119 -11.14 16.33 -5.70
N ASP A 120 -12.09 16.02 -6.56
CA ASP A 120 -13.00 17.00 -7.16
C ASP A 120 -14.04 17.50 -6.15
N ALA A 121 -14.49 16.65 -5.23
CA ALA A 121 -15.47 17.01 -4.20
C ALA A 121 -14.88 17.84 -3.05
N VAL A 122 -13.62 17.63 -2.67
CA VAL A 122 -13.04 18.31 -1.51
C VAL A 122 -12.64 19.76 -1.81
N SER A 123 -13.01 20.67 -0.90
CA SER A 123 -12.62 22.08 -0.95
C SER A 123 -11.43 22.36 -0.03
N LYS A 124 -10.30 21.69 -0.28
CA LYS A 124 -9.04 21.90 0.45
C LYS A 124 -8.11 22.86 -0.33
N PRO A 125 -7.34 23.75 0.34
CA PRO A 125 -6.35 24.61 -0.33
C PRO A 125 -5.24 23.82 -1.03
N ASP A 126 -4.75 22.77 -0.37
CA ASP A 126 -3.85 21.79 -0.97
C ASP A 126 -4.67 20.53 -1.28
N LYS A 127 -4.78 20.18 -2.56
CA LYS A 127 -5.52 18.99 -2.99
C LYS A 127 -4.79 17.71 -2.54
N PRO A 128 -5.54 16.63 -2.24
CA PRO A 128 -4.93 15.35 -1.88
C PRO A 128 -4.03 14.85 -3.03
N ILE A 129 -3.00 14.08 -2.68
CA ILE A 129 -2.07 13.49 -3.65
C ILE A 129 -2.25 11.98 -3.71
N LEU A 130 -2.26 11.42 -4.92
CA LEU A 130 -2.23 9.98 -5.15
C LEU A 130 -0.81 9.53 -5.50
N LEU A 131 -0.30 8.54 -4.77
CA LEU A 131 1.03 7.97 -4.92
C LEU A 131 0.98 6.47 -5.23
N TYR A 132 1.99 6.00 -5.96
CA TYR A 132 2.26 4.58 -6.17
C TYR A 132 3.67 4.25 -5.64
N PRO A 133 3.88 3.09 -4.98
CA PRO A 133 5.23 2.62 -4.71
C PRO A 133 6.01 2.53 -6.04
N ALA A 134 7.21 3.10 -6.06
CA ALA A 134 8.05 3.15 -7.23
C ALA A 134 9.29 2.26 -7.07
N ILE A 135 9.66 1.57 -8.14
CA ILE A 135 10.83 0.69 -8.20
C ILE A 135 11.60 1.05 -9.48
N PRO A 136 12.87 1.49 -9.36
CA PRO A 136 13.71 1.79 -10.52
C PRO A 136 13.84 0.61 -11.50
N SER A 137 14.01 0.89 -12.79
CA SER A 137 14.01 -0.13 -13.85
C SER A 137 15.02 -1.25 -13.64
N ASP A 138 16.25 -0.92 -13.22
CA ASP A 138 17.31 -1.89 -12.94
C ASP A 138 16.94 -2.85 -11.80
N ILE A 139 16.27 -2.33 -10.77
CA ILE A 139 15.74 -3.13 -9.66
C ILE A 139 14.53 -3.96 -10.10
N ALA A 140 13.63 -3.38 -10.89
CA ALA A 140 12.48 -4.09 -11.43
C ALA A 140 12.92 -5.29 -12.29
N ASP A 141 13.89 -5.08 -13.18
CA ASP A 141 14.47 -6.12 -14.05
C ASP A 141 15.14 -7.23 -13.22
N LEU A 142 15.89 -6.87 -12.17
CA LEU A 142 16.53 -7.83 -11.26
C LEU A 142 15.52 -8.78 -10.61
N TYR A 143 14.32 -8.29 -10.32
CA TYR A 143 13.25 -9.07 -9.71
C TYR A 143 12.21 -9.60 -10.71
N GLY A 144 12.41 -9.38 -12.02
CA GLY A 144 11.50 -9.80 -13.08
C GLY A 144 10.12 -9.14 -12.98
N LEU A 145 10.05 -7.90 -12.51
CA LEU A 145 8.81 -7.12 -12.37
C LEU A 145 8.50 -6.35 -13.65
N GLU A 146 7.35 -6.60 -14.25
CA GLU A 146 6.86 -5.87 -15.43
C GLU A 146 6.09 -4.61 -15.02
N LEU A 147 6.83 -3.55 -14.71
CA LEU A 147 6.25 -2.29 -14.22
C LEU A 147 5.90 -1.33 -15.35
N SER A 148 4.86 -0.51 -15.13
CA SER A 148 4.57 0.64 -15.99
C SER A 148 5.64 1.73 -15.87
N GLU A 149 5.70 2.64 -16.84
CA GLU A 149 6.63 3.78 -16.80
C GLU A 149 6.37 4.72 -15.60
N GLU A 150 5.15 4.79 -15.10
CA GLU A 150 4.80 5.58 -13.93
C GLU A 150 5.38 4.94 -12.66
N GLU A 151 5.30 3.61 -12.52
CA GLU A 151 5.83 2.87 -11.36
C GLU A 151 7.37 2.82 -11.32
N LYS A 152 8.05 3.30 -12.35
CA LYS A 152 9.51 3.43 -12.39
C LYS A 152 10.00 4.82 -11.98
N GLN A 153 9.08 5.79 -11.79
CA GLN A 153 9.42 7.18 -11.49
C GLN A 153 9.57 7.42 -9.98
N MET A 154 10.79 7.76 -9.56
CA MET A 154 11.12 8.05 -8.16
C MET A 154 10.89 9.54 -7.83
N ASP A 155 9.65 10.01 -7.91
CA ASP A 155 9.29 11.42 -7.69
C ASP A 155 9.51 11.88 -6.23
N ILE A 156 9.25 10.97 -5.29
CA ILE A 156 9.44 11.15 -3.86
C ILE A 156 10.27 9.98 -3.36
N VAL A 157 11.38 10.27 -2.71
CA VAL A 157 12.26 9.27 -2.08
C VAL A 157 12.32 9.57 -0.59
N ILE A 158 12.00 8.58 0.22
CA ILE A 158 11.98 8.68 1.68
C ILE A 158 13.08 7.79 2.22
N ASP A 159 13.98 8.37 3.02
CA ASP A 159 14.93 7.60 3.81
C ASP A 159 14.15 6.86 4.90
N ILE A 160 14.41 5.57 5.09
CA ILE A 160 13.79 4.73 6.10
C ILE A 160 14.80 4.11 7.07
N ALA A 161 16.07 4.53 7.07
CA ALA A 161 17.14 3.94 7.89
C ALA A 161 16.75 3.83 9.38
N GLU A 162 16.14 4.88 9.95
CA GLU A 162 15.68 4.88 11.36
C GLU A 162 14.46 3.98 11.63
N THR A 163 13.81 3.47 10.58
CA THR A 163 12.55 2.72 10.68
C THR A 163 12.58 1.35 9.98
N ILE A 164 13.66 1.02 9.28
CA ILE A 164 13.79 -0.23 8.51
C ILE A 164 13.69 -1.46 9.43
N ALA A 165 14.22 -1.36 10.66
CA ALA A 165 14.09 -2.43 11.65
C ALA A 165 12.62 -2.74 12.00
N LEU A 166 11.77 -1.70 12.11
CA LEU A 166 10.33 -1.89 12.33
C LEU A 166 9.65 -2.51 11.11
N LYS A 167 10.03 -2.09 9.89
CA LYS A 167 9.53 -2.70 8.65
C LYS A 167 9.87 -4.20 8.59
N ILE A 168 11.11 -4.56 8.87
CA ILE A 168 11.55 -5.97 8.93
C ILE A 168 10.77 -6.74 10.00
N GLN A 169 10.59 -6.15 11.19
CA GLN A 169 9.80 -6.77 12.26
C GLN A 169 8.35 -7.02 11.85
N GLY A 170 7.71 -6.06 11.16
CA GLY A 170 6.34 -6.24 10.71
C GLY A 170 6.21 -7.29 9.60
N LEU A 171 7.18 -7.39 8.68
CA LEU A 171 7.22 -8.50 7.73
C LEU A 171 7.32 -9.85 8.45
N LYS A 172 8.18 -9.96 9.47
CA LYS A 172 8.32 -11.17 10.31
C LYS A 172 7.06 -11.52 11.13
N ASN A 173 6.17 -10.57 11.37
CA ASN A 173 4.89 -10.86 12.04
C ASN A 173 3.88 -11.58 11.14
N TYR A 174 4.01 -11.50 9.81
CA TYR A 174 3.18 -12.23 8.85
C TYR A 174 3.63 -13.68 8.71
N ARG A 175 3.59 -14.44 9.81
CA ARG A 175 4.07 -15.83 9.88
C ARG A 175 3.27 -16.80 8.99
N SER A 176 2.09 -16.38 8.55
CA SER A 176 1.26 -17.11 7.59
C SER A 176 1.64 -16.88 6.11
N GLN A 177 2.66 -16.04 5.84
CA GLN A 177 2.98 -15.53 4.50
C GLN A 177 4.46 -15.72 4.19
N GLU A 178 4.77 -16.64 3.28
CA GLU A 178 6.14 -17.03 2.92
C GLU A 178 6.88 -15.92 2.18
N ASP A 179 6.21 -15.25 1.25
CA ASP A 179 6.69 -14.07 0.54
C ASP A 179 7.08 -12.93 1.49
N ALA A 180 6.29 -12.69 2.55
CA ALA A 180 6.63 -11.71 3.57
C ALA A 180 7.90 -12.10 4.35
N GLN A 181 8.11 -13.40 4.63
CA GLN A 181 9.32 -13.87 5.30
C GLN A 181 10.55 -13.73 4.40
N GLU A 182 10.46 -14.16 3.15
CA GLU A 182 11.53 -13.99 2.16
C GLU A 182 11.89 -12.52 1.98
N PHE A 183 10.89 -11.63 1.92
CA PHE A 183 11.15 -10.21 1.78
C PHE A 183 11.80 -9.61 3.02
N ALA A 184 11.45 -10.08 4.22
CA ALA A 184 12.13 -9.68 5.46
C ALA A 184 13.62 -10.05 5.44
N GLU A 185 13.95 -11.25 4.94
CA GLU A 185 15.34 -11.73 4.81
C GLU A 185 16.13 -10.87 3.82
N ARG A 186 15.59 -10.65 2.62
CA ARG A 186 16.22 -9.81 1.59
C ARG A 186 16.44 -8.39 2.10
N LEU A 187 15.44 -7.80 2.76
CA LEU A 187 15.54 -6.45 3.30
C LEU A 187 16.56 -6.35 4.44
N SER A 188 16.78 -7.42 5.20
CA SER A 188 17.79 -7.47 6.27
C SER A 188 19.23 -7.52 5.73
N GLN A 189 19.41 -7.81 4.45
CA GLN A 189 20.72 -7.91 3.78
C GLN A 189 21.00 -6.73 2.85
N ARG A 190 20.06 -5.80 2.70
CA ARG A 190 20.17 -4.65 1.81
C ARG A 190 20.87 -3.49 2.53
N ASP A 191 21.82 -2.85 1.85
CA ASP A 191 22.51 -1.66 2.37
C ASP A 191 21.72 -0.35 2.14
N ASP A 192 20.86 -0.31 1.12
CA ASP A 192 20.01 0.84 0.81
C ASP A 192 18.74 0.84 1.68
N SER A 193 18.49 1.99 2.31
CA SER A 193 17.40 2.25 3.23
C SER A 193 16.47 3.32 2.69
N THR A 194 16.08 3.25 1.42
CA THR A 194 15.12 4.19 0.81
C THR A 194 13.85 3.51 0.30
N GLU A 195 12.75 4.25 0.32
CA GLU A 195 11.49 3.90 -0.34
C GLU A 195 11.13 4.98 -1.37
N GLY A 196 10.81 4.54 -2.58
CA GLY A 196 10.41 5.40 -3.68
C GLY A 196 8.91 5.42 -3.88
N PHE A 197 8.40 6.58 -4.29
CA PHE A 197 7.01 6.76 -4.68
C PHE A 197 6.93 7.64 -5.92
N ALA A 198 6.09 7.21 -6.87
CA ALA A 198 5.68 7.98 -8.03
C ALA A 198 4.46 8.82 -7.67
N VAL A 199 4.39 10.05 -8.15
CA VAL A 199 3.17 10.87 -8.04
C VAL A 199 2.28 10.56 -9.24
N SER A 200 1.05 10.13 -8.97
CA SER A 200 0.15 9.77 -10.05
C SER A 200 -0.19 10.96 -10.95
N ARG A 201 -0.27 10.72 -12.25
CA ARG A 201 -0.76 11.69 -13.26
C ARG A 201 -2.18 12.20 -13.01
N GLU A 202 -2.96 11.51 -12.16
CA GLU A 202 -4.29 11.92 -11.73
C GLU A 202 -4.26 13.05 -10.69
N SER A 203 -3.12 13.22 -10.03
CA SER A 203 -2.85 14.37 -9.17
C SER A 203 -2.68 15.64 -10.00
N ASP A 204 -2.92 16.79 -9.38
CA ASP A 204 -2.86 18.07 -10.08
C ASP A 204 -1.48 18.31 -10.70
N HIS A 205 -1.43 18.91 -11.89
CA HIS A 205 -0.20 19.08 -12.66
C HIS A 205 0.90 19.90 -11.96
N ASN A 206 0.54 20.69 -10.95
CA ASN A 206 1.45 21.51 -10.16
C ASN A 206 1.80 20.88 -8.79
N TRP A 207 1.64 19.56 -8.64
CA TRP A 207 1.89 18.84 -7.39
C TRP A 207 3.30 19.09 -6.81
N GLN A 208 4.29 19.46 -7.62
CA GLN A 208 5.65 19.77 -7.16
C GLN A 208 5.68 20.98 -6.21
N ASN A 209 4.69 21.89 -6.33
CA ASN A 209 4.52 23.05 -5.46
C ASN A 209 3.65 22.75 -4.23
N SER A 210 3.14 21.52 -4.12
CA SER A 210 2.28 21.11 -3.01
C SER A 210 3.08 21.06 -1.71
N LYS A 211 2.53 21.66 -0.66
CA LYS A 211 3.13 21.64 0.68
C LYS A 211 3.25 20.21 1.20
N ILE A 212 2.26 19.36 0.92
CA ILE A 212 2.30 17.97 1.36
C ILE A 212 3.43 17.19 0.67
N VAL A 213 3.72 17.45 -0.61
CA VAL A 213 4.84 16.82 -1.31
C VAL A 213 6.19 17.29 -0.76
N SER A 214 6.33 18.59 -0.51
CA SER A 214 7.54 19.13 0.13
C SER A 214 7.77 18.53 1.51
N TYR A 215 6.69 18.35 2.28
CA TYR A 215 6.74 17.70 3.59
C TYR A 215 7.15 16.23 3.48
N LEU A 216 6.55 15.45 2.55
CA LEU A 216 6.91 14.05 2.34
C LEU A 216 8.39 13.86 1.98
N ARG A 217 8.94 14.75 1.14
CA ARG A 217 10.38 14.74 0.79
C ARG A 217 11.31 15.10 1.96
N SER A 218 10.77 15.73 3.01
CA SER A 218 11.52 16.08 4.22
C SER A 218 11.51 14.99 5.30
N LEU A 219 10.73 13.92 5.12
CA LEU A 219 10.62 12.81 6.08
C LEU A 219 11.87 11.95 6.10
#